data_AF-A0A4Q3D8S8-F1
#
_entry.id   AF-A0A4Q3D8S8-F1
#
_cell.length_a   1.000
_cell.length_b   1.000
_cell.length_c   1.000
_cell.angle_alpha   90.00
_cell.angle_beta   90.00
_cell.angle_gamma   90.00
#
_symmetry.space_group_name_H-M   'P 1'
#
loop_
_entity.id
_entity.type
_entity.pdbx_description
1 polymer ?
#
loop_
_entity_poly.entity_id
_entity_poly.type
_entity_poly.pdbx_seq_one_letter_code
_entity_poly.pdbx_strand_id
1 'polypeptide(L)'
;VMGTSHHEPMDRAQQEWKRYGKGEWNYEHNGEVLRDFWRKGIKNMGSAETIVTVGMRGDGDMPMGEGSNIKLLEKIVADQRQIISEETKKKPEQTPQMWALYKEVQDYYDKGMRVPDDVTLLLCDDNWGNIRKLPKLGAPKRAGGYGIYYHFDYVGGPRNYKWINTNPISKTWEQMHLANEYGANQVWIVNVGDLKPLEFPISFFLDYAWNPNKIGANQLQEYARNWAAKQFGTAHASEIADLIANYSKYNARRKPELLDQTTYSLTDYHEFETVVSDYNQLKEQAEKLNQNISAAYKDAYYELVLHPILASANLNEMYFEAAKNKYYATIKNGIAANAAADKVKSLYDKDQQISNYYNDTLANGKWSHMMDQTHIG
;
A
#
# COMPACT_ATOMS: atom_id res chain seq x y z
N VAL A 1 -10.08 3.13 -18.30
CA VAL A 1 -9.92 1.73 -17.85
C VAL A 1 -10.35 1.54 -16.40
N MET A 2 -11.37 0.72 -16.15
CA MET A 2 -11.73 0.21 -14.81
C MET A 2 -11.27 -1.24 -14.62
N GLY A 3 -11.28 -1.71 -13.39
CA GLY A 3 -11.03 -3.11 -13.02
C GLY A 3 -11.51 -3.37 -11.60
N THR A 4 -11.45 -4.63 -11.18
CA THR A 4 -11.84 -5.08 -9.84
C THR A 4 -10.70 -5.82 -9.15
N SER A 5 -10.73 -5.93 -7.83
CA SER A 5 -9.69 -6.64 -7.09
C SER A 5 -9.64 -8.13 -7.48
N HIS A 6 -8.54 -8.81 -7.12
CA HIS A 6 -8.27 -10.20 -7.51
C HIS A 6 -9.31 -11.24 -7.03
N HIS A 7 -10.20 -10.88 -6.09
CA HIS A 7 -11.25 -11.77 -5.58
C HIS A 7 -12.66 -11.32 -5.99
N GLU A 8 -12.75 -10.38 -6.92
CA GLU A 8 -14.00 -9.78 -7.42
C GLU A 8 -14.13 -10.03 -8.93
N PRO A 9 -14.31 -11.29 -9.35
CA PRO A 9 -14.24 -11.64 -10.76
C PRO A 9 -15.46 -11.13 -11.54
N MET A 10 -15.28 -10.97 -12.86
CA MET A 10 -16.35 -10.74 -13.83
C MET A 10 -17.09 -9.41 -13.66
N ASP A 11 -16.36 -8.37 -13.26
CA ASP A 11 -16.89 -7.00 -13.06
C ASP A 11 -18.02 -6.97 -12.02
N ARG A 12 -17.81 -7.66 -10.90
CA ARG A 12 -18.75 -7.75 -9.77
C ARG A 12 -18.03 -7.44 -8.47
N ALA A 13 -18.45 -6.38 -7.77
CA ALA A 13 -17.90 -6.10 -6.45
C ALA A 13 -18.38 -7.15 -5.42
N GLN A 14 -17.55 -7.47 -4.42
CA GLN A 14 -17.88 -8.47 -3.39
C GLN A 14 -19.18 -8.10 -2.65
N GLN A 15 -19.39 -6.81 -2.41
CA GLN A 15 -20.61 -6.29 -1.77
C GLN A 15 -21.88 -6.61 -2.57
N GLU A 16 -21.78 -6.78 -3.89
CA GLU A 16 -22.92 -7.20 -4.70
C GLU A 16 -23.29 -8.66 -4.45
N TRP A 17 -22.33 -9.53 -4.16
CA TRP A 17 -22.64 -10.91 -3.73
C TRP A 17 -23.34 -10.90 -2.37
N LYS A 18 -22.85 -10.08 -1.41
CA LYS A 18 -23.50 -9.93 -0.09
C LYS A 18 -24.94 -9.42 -0.19
N ARG A 19 -25.23 -8.51 -1.12
CA ARG A 19 -26.55 -7.88 -1.28
C ARG A 19 -27.51 -8.69 -2.14
N TYR A 20 -27.00 -9.34 -3.19
CA TYR A 20 -27.83 -9.90 -4.27
C TYR A 20 -27.51 -11.37 -4.59
N GLY A 21 -26.42 -11.90 -4.06
CA GLY A 21 -26.03 -13.30 -4.21
C GLY A 21 -27.00 -14.24 -3.50
N LYS A 22 -26.99 -15.50 -3.91
CA LYS A 22 -27.83 -16.55 -3.33
C LYS A 22 -26.98 -17.81 -3.13
N GLY A 23 -27.07 -18.42 -1.95
CA GLY A 23 -26.29 -19.61 -1.60
C GLY A 23 -24.82 -19.30 -1.31
N GLU A 24 -24.01 -20.34 -1.23
CA GLU A 24 -22.60 -20.25 -0.86
C GLU A 24 -21.75 -19.72 -2.02
N TRP A 25 -20.65 -19.01 -1.71
CA TRP A 25 -19.61 -18.68 -2.69
C TRP A 25 -18.73 -19.90 -2.93
N ASN A 26 -19.31 -20.93 -3.54
CA ASN A 26 -18.67 -22.21 -3.83
C ASN A 26 -19.07 -22.68 -5.23
N TYR A 27 -18.10 -22.82 -6.14
CA TYR A 27 -18.39 -23.16 -7.52
C TYR A 27 -18.83 -24.62 -7.75
N GLU A 28 -18.40 -25.52 -6.88
CA GLU A 28 -18.77 -26.94 -6.95
C GLU A 28 -20.24 -27.15 -6.58
N HIS A 29 -20.70 -26.46 -5.53
CA HIS A 29 -22.07 -26.61 -5.02
C HIS A 29 -23.06 -25.57 -5.56
N ASN A 30 -22.58 -24.41 -6.04
CA ASN A 30 -23.43 -23.28 -6.42
C ASN A 30 -23.05 -22.65 -7.77
N GLY A 31 -22.43 -23.43 -8.66
CA GLY A 31 -21.87 -22.92 -9.91
C GLY A 31 -22.86 -22.27 -10.88
N GLU A 32 -24.12 -22.70 -10.92
CA GLU A 32 -25.14 -22.08 -11.79
C GLU A 32 -25.46 -20.64 -11.36
N VAL A 33 -25.71 -20.43 -10.07
CA VAL A 33 -25.98 -19.11 -9.51
C VAL A 33 -24.79 -18.17 -9.69
N LEU A 34 -23.56 -18.68 -9.51
CA LEU A 34 -22.34 -17.90 -9.74
C LEU A 34 -22.18 -17.51 -11.21
N ARG A 35 -22.45 -18.41 -12.17
CA ARG A 35 -22.43 -18.08 -13.60
C ARG A 35 -23.45 -17.00 -13.96
N ASP A 36 -24.67 -17.09 -13.44
CA ASP A 36 -25.70 -16.06 -13.67
C ASP A 36 -25.31 -14.71 -13.07
N PHE A 37 -24.73 -14.73 -11.87
CA PHE A 37 -24.20 -13.54 -11.21
C PHE A 37 -23.08 -12.87 -12.03
N TRP A 38 -22.12 -13.65 -12.53
CA TRP A 38 -21.03 -13.16 -13.38
C TRP A 38 -21.51 -12.67 -14.75
N ARG A 39 -22.45 -13.38 -15.38
CA ARG A 39 -23.05 -12.96 -16.65
C ARG A 39 -23.66 -11.57 -16.54
N LYS A 40 -24.32 -11.27 -15.42
CA LYS A 40 -24.90 -9.96 -15.17
C LYS A 40 -23.84 -8.86 -15.07
N GLY A 41 -22.64 -9.16 -14.53
CA GLY A 41 -21.51 -8.24 -14.49
C GLY A 41 -21.03 -7.85 -15.88
N ILE A 42 -20.71 -8.85 -16.71
CA ILE A 42 -20.27 -8.60 -18.10
C ILE A 42 -21.35 -7.90 -18.93
N LYS A 43 -22.63 -8.24 -18.72
CA LYS A 43 -23.73 -7.54 -19.38
C LYS A 43 -23.81 -6.07 -18.96
N ASN A 44 -23.60 -5.75 -17.68
CA ASN A 44 -23.62 -4.38 -17.16
C ASN A 44 -22.38 -3.58 -17.58
N MET A 45 -21.21 -4.24 -17.69
CA MET A 45 -19.98 -3.65 -18.22
C MET A 45 -20.21 -3.04 -19.61
N GLY A 46 -21.01 -3.69 -20.45
CA GLY A 46 -21.42 -3.18 -21.76
C GLY A 46 -20.22 -2.90 -22.67
N SER A 47 -20.00 -1.62 -22.99
CA SER A 47 -18.88 -1.17 -23.83
C SER A 47 -17.82 -0.36 -23.07
N ALA A 48 -17.92 -0.31 -21.73
CA ALA A 48 -16.93 0.37 -20.91
C ALA A 48 -15.55 -0.29 -21.08
N GLU A 49 -14.52 0.54 -21.06
CA GLU A 49 -13.14 0.07 -21.10
C GLU A 49 -12.76 -0.53 -19.73
N THR A 50 -12.75 -1.85 -19.64
CA THR A 50 -12.53 -2.61 -18.41
C THR A 50 -11.52 -3.73 -18.63
N ILE A 51 -10.65 -3.95 -17.64
CA ILE A 51 -9.85 -5.17 -17.53
C ILE A 51 -10.62 -6.14 -16.63
N VAL A 52 -11.17 -7.20 -17.23
CA VAL A 52 -12.02 -8.16 -16.52
C VAL A 52 -11.16 -9.09 -15.68
N THR A 53 -11.35 -9.04 -14.35
CA THR A 53 -10.74 -10.01 -13.45
C THR A 53 -11.37 -11.39 -13.67
N VAL A 54 -10.54 -12.40 -13.94
CA VAL A 54 -10.95 -13.80 -14.10
C VAL A 54 -10.28 -14.69 -13.03
N GLY A 55 -10.77 -15.92 -12.92
CA GLY A 55 -10.48 -16.83 -11.82
C GLY A 55 -11.48 -16.65 -10.67
N MET A 56 -11.22 -17.31 -9.55
CA MET A 56 -12.03 -17.22 -8.35
C MET A 56 -11.16 -17.51 -7.13
N ARG A 57 -11.34 -16.73 -6.07
CA ARG A 57 -10.84 -17.04 -4.72
C ARG A 57 -12.04 -17.18 -3.78
N GLY A 58 -11.81 -17.63 -2.55
CA GLY A 58 -12.86 -17.70 -1.53
C GLY A 58 -13.44 -16.30 -1.23
N ASP A 59 -14.60 -16.27 -0.59
CA ASP A 59 -15.30 -15.01 -0.31
C ASP A 59 -14.46 -14.15 0.65
N GLY A 60 -14.22 -12.89 0.28
CA GLY A 60 -13.55 -11.89 1.14
C GLY A 60 -12.07 -12.14 1.41
N ASP A 61 -11.26 -12.33 0.35
CA ASP A 61 -9.81 -12.57 0.42
C ASP A 61 -9.40 -13.91 1.07
N MET A 62 -10.33 -14.86 1.19
CA MET A 62 -10.08 -16.21 1.71
C MET A 62 -9.63 -17.18 0.60
N PRO A 63 -8.87 -18.25 0.93
CA PRO A 63 -8.58 -19.31 -0.04
C PRO A 63 -9.85 -20.09 -0.41
N MET A 64 -9.89 -20.66 -1.62
CA MET A 64 -10.84 -21.75 -1.92
C MET A 64 -10.38 -23.01 -1.15
N GLY A 65 -11.31 -23.80 -0.61
CA GLY A 65 -11.04 -24.90 0.34
C GLY A 65 -9.92 -25.89 -0.06
N GLU A 66 -9.43 -26.68 0.90
CA GLU A 66 -8.28 -27.58 0.69
C GLU A 66 -8.60 -28.75 -0.28
N GLY A 67 -7.83 -28.85 -1.37
CA GLY A 67 -7.77 -30.04 -2.24
C GLY A 67 -8.12 -29.78 -3.71
N SER A 68 -7.26 -30.22 -4.64
CA SER A 68 -7.49 -30.28 -6.11
C SER A 68 -8.07 -29.03 -6.81
N ASN A 69 -7.73 -27.82 -6.35
CA ASN A 69 -8.25 -26.56 -6.91
C ASN A 69 -7.84 -26.25 -8.36
N ILE A 70 -6.82 -26.91 -8.94
CA ILE A 70 -6.35 -26.59 -10.31
C ILE A 70 -7.44 -26.88 -11.35
N LYS A 71 -8.00 -28.11 -11.37
CA LYS A 71 -9.04 -28.49 -12.34
C LYS A 71 -10.30 -27.64 -12.20
N LEU A 72 -10.65 -27.30 -10.95
CA LEU A 72 -11.80 -26.45 -10.66
C LEU A 72 -11.57 -25.02 -11.18
N LEU A 73 -10.39 -24.45 -10.95
CA LEU A 73 -10.01 -23.12 -11.47
C LEU A 73 -9.97 -23.09 -13.00
N GLU A 74 -9.44 -24.12 -13.64
CA GLU A 74 -9.44 -24.24 -15.10
C GLU A 74 -10.87 -24.26 -15.65
N LYS A 75 -11.78 -25.02 -15.01
CA LYS A 75 -13.20 -25.02 -15.35
C LYS A 75 -13.84 -23.66 -15.14
N ILE A 76 -13.61 -23.01 -14.00
CA ILE A 76 -14.14 -21.68 -13.70
C ILE A 76 -13.73 -20.67 -14.76
N VAL A 77 -12.44 -20.63 -15.12
CA VAL A 77 -11.91 -19.70 -16.13
C VAL A 77 -12.50 -20.01 -17.51
N ALA A 78 -12.66 -21.30 -17.87
CA ALA A 78 -13.32 -21.68 -19.11
C ALA A 78 -14.76 -21.18 -19.18
N ASP A 79 -15.55 -21.40 -18.11
CA ASP A 79 -16.95 -20.98 -18.02
C ASP A 79 -17.06 -19.43 -18.03
N GLN A 80 -16.15 -18.73 -17.37
CA GLN A 80 -16.05 -17.27 -17.40
C GLN A 80 -15.75 -16.74 -18.82
N ARG A 81 -14.81 -17.35 -19.54
CA ARG A 81 -14.50 -16.95 -20.92
C ARG A 81 -15.65 -17.21 -21.88
N GLN A 82 -16.41 -18.28 -21.67
CA GLN A 82 -17.64 -18.52 -22.42
C GLN A 82 -18.66 -17.38 -22.17
N ILE A 83 -18.88 -17.00 -20.91
CA ILE A 83 -19.75 -15.86 -20.56
C ILE A 83 -19.27 -14.57 -21.24
N ILE A 84 -17.97 -14.27 -21.20
CA ILE A 84 -17.39 -13.10 -21.86
C ILE A 84 -17.73 -13.11 -23.35
N SER A 85 -17.52 -14.23 -24.03
CA SER A 85 -17.77 -14.33 -25.47
C SER A 85 -19.25 -14.19 -25.82
N GLU A 86 -20.12 -14.82 -25.03
CA GLU A 86 -21.56 -14.78 -25.22
C GLU A 86 -22.15 -13.38 -24.98
N GLU A 87 -21.72 -12.66 -23.94
CA GLU A 87 -22.27 -11.34 -23.63
C GLU A 87 -21.64 -10.23 -24.50
N THR A 88 -20.33 -10.29 -24.77
CA THR A 88 -19.65 -9.27 -25.58
C THR A 88 -19.80 -9.48 -27.09
N LYS A 89 -20.25 -10.68 -27.52
CA LYS A 89 -20.30 -11.11 -28.93
C LYS A 89 -18.95 -11.05 -29.65
N LYS A 90 -17.86 -11.14 -28.88
CA LYS A 90 -16.47 -11.13 -29.37
C LYS A 90 -15.79 -12.41 -28.97
N LYS A 91 -14.64 -12.68 -29.59
CA LYS A 91 -13.74 -13.72 -29.06
C LYS A 91 -13.23 -13.28 -27.69
N PRO A 92 -13.08 -14.17 -26.70
CA PRO A 92 -12.67 -13.77 -25.36
C PRO A 92 -11.30 -13.07 -25.37
N GLU A 93 -10.40 -13.42 -26.30
CA GLU A 93 -9.08 -12.76 -26.47
C GLU A 93 -9.16 -11.28 -26.86
N GLN A 94 -10.34 -10.81 -27.30
CA GLN A 94 -10.57 -9.40 -27.65
C GLN A 94 -11.10 -8.57 -26.47
N THR A 95 -11.33 -9.20 -25.32
CA THR A 95 -11.73 -8.55 -24.08
C THR A 95 -10.55 -8.63 -23.11
N PRO A 96 -9.95 -7.48 -22.71
CA PRO A 96 -8.85 -7.47 -21.75
C PRO A 96 -9.21 -8.19 -20.47
N GLN A 97 -8.38 -9.16 -20.08
CA GLN A 97 -8.58 -10.00 -18.92
C GLN A 97 -7.31 -10.03 -18.07
N MET A 98 -7.50 -10.18 -16.77
CA MET A 98 -6.42 -10.28 -15.81
C MET A 98 -6.70 -11.39 -14.80
N TRP A 99 -5.68 -12.18 -14.48
CA TRP A 99 -5.75 -13.15 -13.40
C TRP A 99 -4.58 -12.93 -12.45
N ALA A 100 -4.90 -12.63 -11.18
CA ALA A 100 -3.90 -12.45 -10.16
C ALA A 100 -3.44 -13.77 -9.55
N LEU A 101 -2.12 -13.98 -9.56
CA LEU A 101 -1.46 -15.07 -8.87
C LEU A 101 -1.15 -14.67 -7.43
N TYR A 102 -2.20 -14.39 -6.66
CA TYR A 102 -2.08 -13.87 -5.31
C TYR A 102 -2.16 -14.97 -4.25
N LYS A 103 -1.25 -14.93 -3.27
CA LYS A 103 -1.14 -15.90 -2.17
C LYS A 103 -1.11 -17.36 -2.68
N GLU A 104 -2.12 -18.17 -2.34
CA GLU A 104 -2.18 -19.61 -2.67
C GLU A 104 -2.30 -19.90 -4.17
N VAL A 105 -2.80 -18.94 -4.96
CA VAL A 105 -2.96 -19.12 -6.41
C VAL A 105 -1.61 -19.21 -7.11
N GLN A 106 -0.57 -18.57 -6.55
CA GLN A 106 0.80 -18.71 -7.03
C GLN A 106 1.28 -20.17 -6.94
N ASP A 107 0.97 -20.87 -5.85
CA ASP A 107 1.37 -22.27 -5.65
C ASP A 107 0.70 -23.20 -6.67
N TYR A 108 -0.54 -22.89 -7.08
CA TYR A 108 -1.24 -23.64 -8.13
C TYR A 108 -0.56 -23.49 -9.50
N TYR A 109 -0.15 -22.27 -9.83
CA TYR A 109 0.61 -22.00 -11.05
C TYR A 109 1.93 -22.79 -11.09
N ASP A 110 2.62 -22.85 -9.94
CA ASP A 110 3.89 -23.56 -9.78
C ASP A 110 3.73 -25.07 -9.86
N LYS A 111 2.57 -25.59 -9.43
CA LYS A 111 2.18 -27.02 -9.55
C LYS A 111 1.64 -27.41 -10.92
N GLY A 112 1.60 -26.49 -11.89
CA GLY A 112 1.26 -26.80 -13.28
C GLY A 112 -0.02 -26.17 -13.81
N MET A 113 -0.77 -25.41 -13.01
CA MET A 113 -1.92 -24.64 -13.52
C MET A 113 -1.45 -23.67 -14.61
N ARG A 114 -2.20 -23.59 -15.71
CA ARG A 114 -1.88 -22.68 -16.82
C ARG A 114 -3.04 -21.74 -17.10
N VAL A 115 -2.68 -20.62 -17.68
CA VAL A 115 -3.59 -19.50 -17.96
C VAL A 115 -3.58 -19.25 -19.47
N PRO A 116 -4.75 -19.04 -20.12
CA PRO A 116 -4.81 -18.67 -21.54
C PRO A 116 -3.84 -17.54 -21.88
N ASP A 117 -3.20 -17.60 -23.05
CA ASP A 117 -2.01 -16.79 -23.32
C ASP A 117 -2.29 -15.28 -23.38
N ASP A 118 -3.51 -14.90 -23.75
CA ASP A 118 -4.01 -13.51 -23.85
C ASP A 118 -4.34 -12.87 -22.50
N VAL A 119 -4.50 -13.65 -21.44
CA VAL A 119 -4.84 -13.13 -20.11
C VAL A 119 -3.56 -12.59 -19.44
N THR A 120 -3.63 -11.34 -18.97
CA THR A 120 -2.54 -10.72 -18.20
C THR A 120 -2.37 -11.46 -16.89
N LEU A 121 -1.15 -11.96 -16.63
CA LEU A 121 -0.80 -12.53 -15.33
C LEU A 121 -0.40 -11.40 -14.38
N LEU A 122 -1.27 -11.07 -13.43
CA LEU A 122 -0.97 -10.08 -12.40
C LEU A 122 -0.18 -10.76 -11.28
N LEU A 123 1.12 -10.48 -11.23
CA LEU A 123 2.00 -10.91 -10.15
C LEU A 123 1.84 -9.94 -8.98
N CYS A 124 2.17 -10.39 -7.78
CA CYS A 124 1.96 -9.60 -6.57
C CYS A 124 3.25 -9.49 -5.75
N ASP A 125 3.34 -8.41 -5.00
CA ASP A 125 4.26 -8.35 -3.88
C ASP A 125 3.79 -9.23 -2.71
N ASP A 126 4.56 -9.21 -1.64
CA ASP A 126 4.30 -9.90 -0.39
C ASP A 126 3.40 -9.12 0.56
N ASN A 127 2.72 -8.08 0.06
CA ASN A 127 1.99 -7.07 0.82
C ASN A 127 2.86 -6.16 1.68
N TRP A 128 4.18 -6.14 1.46
CA TRP A 128 5.15 -5.29 2.15
C TRP A 128 6.10 -4.60 1.17
N GLY A 129 5.72 -4.54 -0.11
CA GLY A 129 6.52 -3.95 -1.17
C GLY A 129 7.72 -4.80 -1.56
N ASN A 130 7.68 -6.14 -1.44
CA ASN A 130 8.68 -7.03 -2.04
C ASN A 130 8.00 -7.93 -3.08
N ILE A 131 8.33 -7.77 -4.36
CA ILE A 131 7.77 -8.55 -5.45
C ILE A 131 8.15 -10.02 -5.26
N ARG A 132 7.13 -10.89 -5.12
CA ARG A 132 7.34 -12.31 -4.79
C ARG A 132 7.89 -13.11 -5.97
N LYS A 133 7.50 -12.72 -7.17
CA LYS A 133 7.75 -13.48 -8.39
C LYS A 133 7.78 -12.57 -9.59
N LEU A 134 8.71 -12.85 -10.49
CA LEU A 134 8.81 -12.27 -11.83
C LEU A 134 8.98 -13.41 -12.86
N PRO A 135 8.61 -13.19 -14.13
CA PRO A 135 8.95 -14.15 -15.19
C PRO A 135 10.47 -14.35 -15.29
N LYS A 136 10.94 -15.43 -15.91
CA LYS A 136 12.39 -15.58 -16.13
C LYS A 136 12.86 -14.50 -17.12
N LEU A 137 14.02 -13.89 -16.83
CA LEU A 137 14.64 -12.94 -17.74
C LEU A 137 14.90 -13.62 -19.10
N GLY A 138 14.46 -12.97 -20.18
CA GLY A 138 14.57 -13.51 -21.54
C GLY A 138 13.59 -14.65 -21.88
N ALA A 139 12.63 -14.98 -21.02
CA ALA A 139 11.58 -15.94 -21.35
C ALA A 139 10.72 -15.44 -22.54
N PRO A 140 10.14 -16.35 -23.34
CA PRO A 140 9.18 -15.97 -24.37
C PRO A 140 8.06 -15.12 -23.78
N LYS A 141 7.74 -14.01 -24.44
CA LYS A 141 6.66 -13.12 -24.02
C LYS A 141 5.31 -13.80 -24.28
N ARG A 142 4.44 -13.79 -23.27
CA ARG A 142 3.03 -14.15 -23.40
C ARG A 142 2.28 -13.03 -24.12
N ALA A 143 1.25 -13.35 -24.89
CA ALA A 143 0.43 -12.34 -25.57
C ALA A 143 -0.23 -11.34 -24.59
N GLY A 144 -0.71 -11.83 -23.44
CA GLY A 144 -1.29 -11.02 -22.38
C GLY A 144 -0.27 -10.34 -21.46
N GLY A 145 1.02 -10.66 -21.58
CA GLY A 145 2.06 -10.09 -20.73
C GLY A 145 1.91 -10.39 -19.24
N TYR A 146 2.59 -9.58 -18.42
CA TYR A 146 2.57 -9.66 -16.95
C TYR A 146 2.34 -8.27 -16.36
N GLY A 147 1.64 -8.22 -15.23
CA GLY A 147 1.45 -7.01 -14.43
C GLY A 147 1.94 -7.18 -12.99
N ILE A 148 1.93 -6.09 -12.23
CA ILE A 148 2.30 -6.03 -10.81
C ILE A 148 1.16 -5.40 -10.01
N TYR A 149 0.77 -6.09 -8.93
CA TYR A 149 0.03 -5.53 -7.82
C TYR A 149 0.99 -5.30 -6.63
N TYR A 150 1.14 -4.04 -6.23
CA TYR A 150 2.08 -3.59 -5.20
C TYR A 150 1.31 -2.98 -4.01
N HIS A 151 1.93 -2.88 -2.83
CA HIS A 151 1.28 -2.28 -1.65
C HIS A 151 2.05 -1.10 -1.06
N PHE A 152 1.34 0.01 -0.83
CA PHE A 152 1.75 1.08 0.07
C PHE A 152 0.96 1.10 1.38
N ASP A 153 -0.11 0.32 1.46
CA ASP A 153 -1.00 0.14 2.61
C ASP A 153 -1.42 -1.34 2.71
N TYR A 154 -1.65 -1.86 3.92
CA TYR A 154 -2.08 -3.25 4.08
C TYR A 154 -2.88 -3.56 5.35
N VAL A 155 -3.92 -4.40 5.17
CA VAL A 155 -4.61 -5.12 6.24
C VAL A 155 -4.22 -6.59 6.19
N GLY A 156 -3.51 -7.07 7.22
CA GLY A 156 -3.13 -8.47 7.35
C GLY A 156 -1.88 -8.69 8.20
N GLY A 157 -1.30 -9.88 8.05
CA GLY A 157 -0.13 -10.30 8.84
C GLY A 157 1.20 -9.68 8.36
N PRO A 158 2.21 -9.60 9.25
CA PRO A 158 2.15 -9.89 10.69
C PRO A 158 1.37 -8.84 11.51
N ARG A 159 1.18 -7.63 10.97
CA ARG A 159 0.33 -6.57 11.53
C ARG A 159 -0.03 -5.59 10.41
N ASN A 160 -1.19 -4.96 10.53
CA ASN A 160 -1.61 -3.91 9.60
C ASN A 160 -0.63 -2.75 9.60
N TYR A 161 -0.51 -2.05 8.46
CA TYR A 161 0.09 -0.72 8.39
C TYR A 161 -0.80 0.17 7.52
N LYS A 162 -1.44 1.15 8.16
CA LYS A 162 -2.57 1.91 7.59
C LYS A 162 -2.53 3.41 7.84
N TRP A 163 -1.67 3.86 8.73
CA TRP A 163 -1.80 5.19 9.30
C TRP A 163 -1.18 6.30 8.45
N ILE A 164 0.12 6.19 8.15
CA ILE A 164 0.88 7.22 7.43
C ILE A 164 1.86 6.60 6.45
N ASN A 165 2.46 7.42 5.59
CA ASN A 165 3.46 6.95 4.63
C ASN A 165 4.67 6.30 5.33
N THR A 166 4.96 5.06 4.91
CA THR A 166 6.08 4.24 5.37
C THR A 166 6.88 3.64 4.19
N ASN A 167 6.78 4.27 3.01
CA ASN A 167 7.23 3.74 1.73
C ASN A 167 8.26 4.70 1.07
N PRO A 168 9.58 4.51 1.31
CA PRO A 168 10.61 5.31 0.67
C PRO A 168 10.68 4.97 -0.83
N ILE A 169 10.77 6.00 -1.67
CA ILE A 169 10.75 5.84 -3.12
C ILE A 169 11.93 5.00 -3.64
N SER A 170 13.04 4.90 -2.89
CA SER A 170 14.16 4.03 -3.25
C SER A 170 13.79 2.55 -3.23
N LYS A 171 12.93 2.11 -2.31
CA LYS A 171 12.42 0.74 -2.27
C LYS A 171 11.48 0.49 -3.43
N THR A 172 10.53 1.40 -3.66
CA THR A 172 9.60 1.33 -4.79
C THR A 172 10.36 1.30 -6.12
N TRP A 173 11.36 2.16 -6.28
CA TRP A 173 12.20 2.22 -7.49
C TRP A 173 12.87 0.87 -7.75
N GLU A 174 13.56 0.32 -6.75
CA GLU A 174 14.34 -0.91 -6.92
C GLU A 174 13.43 -2.09 -7.32
N GLN A 175 12.30 -2.26 -6.64
CA GLN A 175 11.35 -3.33 -6.93
C GLN A 175 10.66 -3.17 -8.29
N MET A 176 10.17 -1.96 -8.59
CA MET A 176 9.47 -1.73 -9.85
C MET A 176 10.44 -1.67 -11.05
N HIS A 177 11.71 -1.31 -10.83
CA HIS A 177 12.76 -1.45 -11.84
C HIS A 177 12.97 -2.92 -12.20
N LEU A 178 13.09 -3.82 -11.21
CA LEU A 178 13.16 -5.26 -11.47
C LEU A 178 11.95 -5.75 -12.26
N ALA A 179 10.73 -5.32 -11.90
CA ALA A 179 9.54 -5.68 -12.65
C ALA A 179 9.59 -5.25 -14.12
N ASN A 180 10.05 -4.02 -14.39
CA ASN A 180 10.20 -3.52 -15.75
C ASN A 180 11.25 -4.31 -16.54
N GLU A 181 12.44 -4.53 -15.97
CA GLU A 181 13.53 -5.27 -16.62
C GLU A 181 13.14 -6.71 -16.95
N TYR A 182 12.26 -7.30 -16.12
CA TYR A 182 11.75 -8.66 -16.31
C TYR A 182 10.52 -8.68 -17.24
N GLY A 183 10.09 -7.54 -17.78
CA GLY A 183 8.98 -7.44 -18.74
C GLY A 183 7.60 -7.60 -18.11
N ALA A 184 7.47 -7.38 -16.80
CA ALA A 184 6.18 -7.28 -16.12
C ALA A 184 5.67 -5.85 -16.13
N ASN A 185 5.33 -5.34 -17.31
CA ASN A 185 5.00 -3.93 -17.57
C ASN A 185 3.66 -3.73 -18.30
N GLN A 186 2.77 -4.72 -18.29
CA GLN A 186 1.45 -4.63 -18.92
C GLN A 186 0.46 -3.83 -18.06
N VAL A 187 0.46 -4.06 -16.74
CA VAL A 187 -0.43 -3.40 -15.77
C VAL A 187 0.34 -3.21 -14.46
N TRP A 188 0.47 -1.99 -13.96
CA TRP A 188 0.95 -1.70 -12.62
C TRP A 188 -0.16 -1.06 -11.81
N ILE A 189 -0.50 -1.66 -10.67
CA ILE A 189 -1.49 -1.17 -9.73
C ILE A 189 -0.90 -1.23 -8.33
N VAL A 190 -1.18 -0.21 -7.52
CA VAL A 190 -0.70 -0.12 -6.14
C VAL A 190 -1.86 0.09 -5.18
N ASN A 191 -1.88 -0.65 -4.08
CA ASN A 191 -2.79 -0.42 -2.97
C ASN A 191 -2.36 0.85 -2.22
N VAL A 192 -3.25 1.83 -2.15
CA VAL A 192 -3.00 3.15 -1.56
C VAL A 192 -3.82 3.41 -0.30
N GLY A 193 -4.49 2.39 0.26
CA GLY A 193 -5.39 2.56 1.40
C GLY A 193 -6.40 3.68 1.14
N ASP A 194 -6.40 4.68 2.00
CA ASP A 194 -7.27 5.86 1.95
C ASP A 194 -6.80 6.97 0.98
N LEU A 195 -5.83 6.68 0.12
CA LEU A 195 -5.12 7.59 -0.80
C LEU A 195 -4.22 8.61 -0.10
N LYS A 196 -4.76 9.38 0.85
CA LYS A 196 -3.94 10.21 1.75
C LYS A 196 -3.47 9.36 2.94
N PRO A 197 -2.26 9.57 3.48
CA PRO A 197 -1.25 10.56 3.13
C PRO A 197 -0.12 9.96 2.26
N LEU A 198 -0.47 9.29 1.14
CA LEU A 198 0.48 8.60 0.25
C LEU A 198 0.75 9.36 -1.06
N GLU A 199 0.48 10.67 -1.11
CA GLU A 199 0.55 11.48 -2.33
C GLU A 199 1.94 11.42 -2.99
N PHE A 200 3.00 11.48 -2.19
CA PHE A 200 4.38 11.42 -2.68
C PHE A 200 4.74 10.07 -3.32
N PRO A 201 4.63 8.92 -2.62
CA PRO A 201 4.92 7.63 -3.22
C PRO A 201 3.95 7.25 -4.36
N ILE A 202 2.68 7.69 -4.31
CA ILE A 202 1.73 7.52 -5.44
C ILE A 202 2.23 8.26 -6.68
N SER A 203 2.60 9.54 -6.51
CA SER A 203 3.14 10.34 -7.62
C SER A 203 4.35 9.66 -8.24
N PHE A 204 5.28 9.19 -7.39
CA PHE A 204 6.47 8.48 -7.84
C PHE A 204 6.14 7.19 -8.58
N PHE A 205 5.24 6.37 -8.05
CA PHE A 205 4.83 5.11 -8.69
C PHE A 205 4.27 5.35 -10.09
N LEU A 206 3.39 6.35 -10.25
CA LEU A 206 2.77 6.68 -11.54
C LEU A 206 3.75 7.31 -12.52
N ASP A 207 4.58 8.27 -12.09
CA ASP A 207 5.60 8.89 -12.93
C ASP A 207 6.66 7.87 -13.39
N TYR A 208 7.02 6.94 -12.50
CA TYR A 208 7.93 5.85 -12.83
C TYR A 208 7.29 4.84 -13.80
N ALA A 209 6.03 4.45 -13.57
CA ALA A 209 5.26 3.58 -14.47
C ALA A 209 5.17 4.15 -15.89
N TRP A 210 5.05 5.48 -16.01
CA TRP A 210 4.98 6.14 -17.31
C TRP A 210 6.26 5.98 -18.14
N ASN A 211 7.43 6.12 -17.51
CA ASN A 211 8.71 5.95 -18.19
C ASN A 211 9.85 5.58 -17.24
N PRO A 212 10.08 4.28 -16.97
CA PRO A 212 11.13 3.82 -16.07
C PRO A 212 12.54 4.27 -16.47
N ASN A 213 12.79 4.48 -17.77
CA ASN A 213 14.10 4.90 -18.29
C ASN A 213 14.45 6.36 -17.97
N LYS A 214 13.49 7.19 -17.51
CA LYS A 214 13.73 8.60 -17.17
C LYS A 214 14.19 8.84 -15.75
N ILE A 215 14.07 7.85 -14.87
CA ILE A 215 14.37 7.99 -13.45
C ILE A 215 15.30 6.84 -13.05
N GLY A 216 16.60 7.09 -13.11
CA GLY A 216 17.62 6.17 -12.61
C GLY A 216 17.75 6.20 -11.08
N ALA A 217 18.45 5.20 -10.52
CA ALA A 217 18.70 5.08 -9.08
C ALA A 217 19.31 6.35 -8.45
N ASN A 218 20.20 7.03 -9.19
CA ASN A 218 20.89 8.24 -8.75
C ASN A 218 20.05 9.52 -8.93
N GLN A 219 18.83 9.43 -9.48
CA GLN A 219 17.95 10.57 -9.73
C GLN A 219 16.80 10.67 -8.73
N LEU A 220 16.70 9.77 -7.74
CA LEU A 220 15.59 9.74 -6.79
C LEU A 220 15.50 11.02 -5.93
N GLN A 221 16.64 11.56 -5.49
CA GLN A 221 16.64 12.82 -4.74
C GLN A 221 16.23 14.01 -5.61
N GLU A 222 16.63 14.00 -6.88
CA GLU A 222 16.24 15.02 -7.85
C GLU A 222 14.74 14.91 -8.18
N TYR A 223 14.19 13.70 -8.25
CA TYR A 223 12.73 13.50 -8.36
C TYR A 223 12.01 14.12 -7.16
N ALA A 224 12.46 13.84 -5.93
CA ALA A 224 11.88 14.39 -4.71
C ALA A 224 11.90 15.93 -4.71
N ARG A 225 13.02 16.53 -5.12
CA ARG A 225 13.18 17.98 -5.27
C ARG A 225 12.22 18.56 -6.32
N ASN A 226 12.12 17.93 -7.48
CA ASN A 226 11.21 18.39 -8.53
C ASN A 226 9.75 18.26 -8.11
N TRP A 227 9.38 17.20 -7.40
CA TRP A 227 8.05 17.05 -6.84
C TRP A 227 7.75 18.16 -5.81
N ALA A 228 8.68 18.44 -4.89
CA ALA A 228 8.54 19.51 -3.91
C ALA A 228 8.43 20.89 -4.57
N ALA A 229 9.24 21.16 -5.61
CA ALA A 229 9.19 22.41 -6.36
C ALA A 229 7.84 22.62 -7.07
N LYS A 230 7.21 21.56 -7.56
CA LYS A 230 5.87 21.62 -8.15
C LYS A 230 4.80 22.02 -7.12
N GLN A 231 4.95 21.60 -5.86
CA GLN A 231 3.95 21.90 -4.81
C GLN A 231 4.18 23.27 -4.15
N PHE A 232 5.46 23.62 -3.90
CA PHE A 232 5.84 24.72 -2.99
C PHE A 232 6.69 25.81 -3.64
N GLY A 233 7.00 25.67 -4.94
CA GLY A 233 7.99 26.50 -5.62
C GLY A 233 9.44 26.11 -5.29
N THR A 234 10.40 26.77 -5.92
CA THR A 234 11.81 26.35 -5.90
C THR A 234 12.57 26.75 -4.64
N ALA A 235 12.12 27.77 -3.90
CA ALA A 235 12.87 28.39 -2.79
C ALA A 235 13.27 27.40 -1.69
N HIS A 236 12.38 26.47 -1.32
CA HIS A 236 12.60 25.48 -0.26
C HIS A 236 12.56 24.03 -0.76
N ALA A 237 12.54 23.83 -2.09
CA ALA A 237 12.30 22.50 -2.68
C ALA A 237 13.32 21.44 -2.24
N SER A 238 14.60 21.80 -2.10
CA SER A 238 15.62 20.83 -1.66
C SER A 238 15.42 20.44 -0.19
N GLU A 239 15.16 21.42 0.69
CA GLU A 239 14.93 21.16 2.11
C GLU A 239 13.68 20.28 2.32
N ILE A 240 12.59 20.57 1.60
CA ILE A 240 11.36 19.76 1.64
C ILE A 240 11.60 18.35 1.13
N ALA A 241 12.37 18.19 0.05
CA ALA A 241 12.71 16.87 -0.48
C ALA A 241 13.54 16.05 0.51
N ASP A 242 14.49 16.68 1.21
CA ASP A 242 15.28 16.02 2.26
C ASP A 242 14.39 15.59 3.43
N LEU A 243 13.45 16.44 3.86
CA LEU A 243 12.47 16.11 4.89
C LEU A 243 11.61 14.89 4.52
N ILE A 244 11.08 14.86 3.29
CA ILE A 244 10.26 13.74 2.78
C ILE A 244 11.07 12.45 2.67
N ALA A 245 12.28 12.53 2.12
CA ALA A 245 13.16 11.38 1.97
C ALA A 245 13.55 10.78 3.33
N ASN A 246 13.84 11.63 4.33
CA ASN A 246 14.25 11.18 5.65
C ASN A 246 13.09 10.57 6.44
N TYR A 247 11.92 11.22 6.53
CA TYR A 247 10.82 10.63 7.32
C TYR A 247 10.37 9.29 6.72
N SER A 248 10.27 9.19 5.38
CA SER A 248 9.84 7.95 4.73
C SER A 248 10.86 6.83 4.91
N LYS A 249 12.16 7.14 4.88
CA LYS A 249 13.23 6.21 5.25
C LYS A 249 13.11 5.76 6.71
N TYR A 250 12.89 6.68 7.64
CA TYR A 250 12.81 6.36 9.06
C TYR A 250 11.59 5.50 9.36
N ASN A 251 10.43 5.83 8.79
CA ASN A 251 9.18 5.07 8.93
C ASN A 251 9.24 3.67 8.30
N ALA A 252 10.17 3.44 7.37
CA ALA A 252 10.41 2.12 6.79
C ALA A 252 11.30 1.22 7.66
N ARG A 253 12.06 1.75 8.62
CA ARG A 253 12.85 0.95 9.57
C ARG A 253 11.93 0.01 10.36
N ARG A 254 10.81 0.56 10.83
CA ARG A 254 9.72 -0.15 11.51
C ARG A 254 8.44 0.64 11.29
N LYS A 255 7.38 -0.01 10.80
CA LYS A 255 6.06 0.63 10.63
C LYS A 255 5.56 1.13 12.00
N PRO A 256 4.90 2.29 12.08
CA PRO A 256 4.37 2.85 13.34
C PRO A 256 3.57 1.85 14.18
N GLU A 257 2.71 1.07 13.55
CA GLU A 257 1.85 0.08 14.22
C GLU A 257 2.64 -1.10 14.79
N LEU A 258 3.85 -1.35 14.28
CA LEU A 258 4.76 -2.40 14.72
C LEU A 258 5.83 -1.91 15.71
N LEU A 259 5.87 -0.60 15.98
CA LEU A 259 6.77 0.01 16.94
C LEU A 259 6.25 -0.23 18.36
N ASP A 260 7.18 -0.55 19.25
CA ASP A 260 6.92 -0.72 20.68
C ASP A 260 8.16 -0.35 21.51
N GLN A 261 8.03 -0.45 22.83
CA GLN A 261 9.08 -0.16 23.81
C GLN A 261 10.28 -1.14 23.77
N THR A 262 10.24 -2.17 22.92
CA THR A 262 11.30 -3.17 22.76
C THR A 262 11.92 -3.16 21.36
N THR A 263 11.48 -2.28 20.48
CA THR A 263 11.89 -2.27 19.06
C THR A 263 13.37 -1.92 18.89
N TYR A 264 13.88 -0.95 19.64
CA TYR A 264 15.28 -0.51 19.61
C TYR A 264 15.94 -0.72 20.97
N SER A 265 17.26 -0.93 20.99
CA SER A 265 18.02 -1.09 22.22
C SER A 265 18.11 0.23 22.98
N LEU A 266 17.77 0.17 24.28
CA LEU A 266 17.95 1.30 25.20
C LEU A 266 19.37 1.35 25.77
N THR A 267 20.05 0.21 25.84
CA THR A 267 21.34 0.06 26.57
C THR A 267 22.54 -0.08 25.65
N ASP A 268 22.33 -0.54 24.42
CA ASP A 268 23.42 -0.78 23.48
C ASP A 268 23.48 0.36 22.46
N TYR A 269 24.70 0.88 22.26
CA TYR A 269 25.04 1.83 21.19
C TYR A 269 24.22 3.14 21.15
N HIS A 270 23.50 3.47 22.23
CA HIS A 270 22.55 4.60 22.23
C HIS A 270 21.52 4.50 21.10
N GLU A 271 21.12 3.29 20.70
CA GLU A 271 20.32 3.08 19.48
C GLU A 271 18.97 3.82 19.55
N PHE A 272 18.14 3.56 20.58
CA PHE A 272 16.83 4.18 20.67
C PHE A 272 16.93 5.72 20.88
N GLU A 273 17.90 6.17 21.67
CA GLU A 273 18.17 7.60 21.87
C GLU A 273 18.54 8.29 20.54
N THR A 274 19.39 7.66 19.73
CA THR A 274 19.79 8.17 18.41
C THR A 274 18.59 8.22 17.46
N VAL A 275 17.75 7.17 17.43
CA VAL A 275 16.54 7.16 16.59
C VAL A 275 15.59 8.31 16.96
N VAL A 276 15.34 8.53 18.26
CA VAL A 276 14.50 9.65 18.72
C VAL A 276 15.14 11.00 18.41
N SER A 277 16.45 11.14 18.59
CA SER A 277 17.19 12.35 18.25
C SER A 277 17.09 12.68 16.75
N ASP A 278 17.25 11.68 15.87
CA ASP A 278 17.11 11.84 14.41
C ASP A 278 15.71 12.38 14.05
N TYR A 279 14.66 11.78 14.61
CA TYR A 279 13.28 12.24 14.38
C TYR A 279 13.02 13.64 14.93
N ASN A 280 13.53 13.95 16.12
CA ASN A 280 13.34 15.26 16.74
C ASN A 280 14.10 16.37 16.00
N GLN A 281 15.30 16.09 15.50
CA GLN A 281 16.02 17.02 14.62
C GLN A 281 15.23 17.27 13.32
N LEU A 282 14.67 16.21 12.72
CA LEU A 282 13.85 16.34 11.53
C LEU A 282 12.58 17.17 11.78
N LYS A 283 11.94 16.97 12.95
CA LYS A 283 10.80 17.75 13.43
C LYS A 283 11.14 19.23 13.56
N GLU A 284 12.23 19.57 14.23
CA GLU A 284 12.66 20.95 14.41
C GLU A 284 12.93 21.66 13.07
N GLN A 285 13.57 20.96 12.12
CA GLN A 285 13.76 21.47 10.75
C GLN A 285 12.42 21.72 10.06
N ALA A 286 11.49 20.76 10.14
CA ALA A 286 10.18 20.87 9.52
C ALA A 286 9.34 22.01 10.13
N GLU A 287 9.36 22.18 11.45
CA GLU A 287 8.66 23.26 12.15
C GLU A 287 9.26 24.63 11.82
N LYS A 288 10.59 24.73 11.77
CA LYS A 288 11.29 25.96 11.36
C LYS A 288 10.92 26.35 9.94
N LEU A 289 10.88 25.41 9.00
CA LEU A 289 10.48 25.69 7.64
C LEU A 289 9.00 26.11 7.54
N ASN A 290 8.11 25.50 8.34
CA ASN A 290 6.70 25.91 8.41
C ASN A 290 6.50 27.38 8.80
N GLN A 291 7.42 27.95 9.60
CA GLN A 291 7.38 29.36 9.97
C GLN A 291 7.79 30.28 8.82
N ASN A 292 8.63 29.79 7.90
CA ASN A 292 9.21 30.56 6.81
C ASN A 292 8.49 30.38 5.47
N ILE A 293 7.71 29.32 5.30
CA ILE A 293 6.94 29.09 4.08
C ILE A 293 5.79 30.10 3.95
N SER A 294 5.46 30.48 2.71
CA SER A 294 4.34 31.36 2.41
C SER A 294 3.03 30.84 3.01
N ALA A 295 2.20 31.74 3.53
CA ALA A 295 0.91 31.38 4.13
C ALA A 295 0.02 30.56 3.18
N ALA A 296 0.10 30.81 1.86
CA ALA A 296 -0.64 30.07 0.85
C ALA A 296 -0.28 28.58 0.77
N TYR A 297 0.90 28.18 1.25
CA TYR A 297 1.37 26.79 1.24
C TYR A 297 1.25 26.09 2.58
N LYS A 298 0.83 26.77 3.66
CA LYS A 298 0.84 26.18 5.00
C LYS A 298 -0.02 24.92 5.13
N ASP A 299 -1.20 24.90 4.52
CA ASP A 299 -2.06 23.72 4.58
C ASP A 299 -1.42 22.52 3.86
N ALA A 300 -0.92 22.74 2.64
CA ALA A 300 -0.24 21.70 1.86
C ALA A 300 1.07 21.25 2.51
N TYR A 301 1.82 22.17 3.11
CA TYR A 301 3.06 21.83 3.82
C TYR A 301 2.77 21.03 5.08
N TYR A 302 1.71 21.39 5.80
CA TYR A 302 1.28 20.63 6.96
C TYR A 302 0.91 19.20 6.57
N GLU A 303 0.05 19.02 5.56
CA GLU A 303 -0.42 17.68 5.18
C GLU A 303 0.68 16.80 4.58
N LEU A 304 1.52 17.35 3.69
CA LEU A 304 2.47 16.58 2.89
C LEU A 304 3.83 16.36 3.58
N VAL A 305 4.18 17.21 4.55
CA VAL A 305 5.53 17.25 5.13
C VAL A 305 5.47 17.25 6.66
N LEU A 306 4.86 18.26 7.27
CA LEU A 306 5.00 18.47 8.72
C LEU A 306 4.24 17.42 9.53
N HIS A 307 3.01 17.09 9.17
CA HIS A 307 2.18 16.10 9.87
C HIS A 307 2.88 14.74 10.02
N PRO A 308 3.31 14.06 8.93
CA PRO A 308 3.94 12.75 9.07
C PRO A 308 5.22 12.81 9.92
N ILE A 309 5.97 13.92 9.90
CA ILE A 309 7.17 14.10 10.74
C ILE A 309 6.80 14.28 12.21
N LEU A 310 5.85 15.17 12.53
CA LEU A 310 5.37 15.41 13.89
C LEU A 310 4.85 14.11 14.52
N ALA A 311 4.00 13.40 13.79
CA ALA A 311 3.36 12.18 14.23
C ALA A 311 4.39 11.06 14.46
N SER A 312 5.31 10.85 13.52
CA SER A 312 6.35 9.82 13.64
C SER A 312 7.34 10.13 14.76
N ALA A 313 7.75 11.39 14.92
CA ALA A 313 8.65 11.81 16.00
C ALA A 313 7.99 11.64 17.37
N ASN A 314 6.73 12.06 17.51
CA ASN A 314 5.97 11.91 18.75
C ASN A 314 5.84 10.43 19.16
N LEU A 315 5.49 9.55 18.23
CA LEU A 315 5.30 8.13 18.49
C LEU A 315 6.61 7.44 18.91
N ASN A 316 7.73 7.75 18.23
CA ASN A 316 9.03 7.20 18.58
C ASN A 316 9.50 7.67 19.96
N GLU A 317 9.33 8.96 20.29
CA GLU A 317 9.63 9.49 21.62
C GLU A 317 8.74 8.84 22.69
N MET A 318 7.46 8.58 22.38
CA MET A 318 6.54 7.93 23.32
C MET A 318 7.01 6.53 23.70
N TYR A 319 7.36 5.69 22.72
CA TYR A 319 7.86 4.35 23.00
C TYR A 319 9.26 4.33 23.62
N PHE A 320 10.09 5.33 23.33
CA PHE A 320 11.37 5.50 24.02
C PHE A 320 11.19 5.80 25.50
N GLU A 321 10.26 6.68 25.85
CA GLU A 321 9.93 6.97 27.25
C GLU A 321 9.24 5.79 27.93
N ALA A 322 8.45 5.00 27.20
CA ALA A 322 7.93 3.73 27.71
C ALA A 322 9.05 2.71 28.00
N ALA A 323 10.07 2.64 27.14
CA ALA A 323 11.25 1.80 27.36
C ALA A 323 12.04 2.26 28.59
N LYS A 324 12.27 3.58 28.72
CA LYS A 324 12.92 4.20 29.89
C LYS A 324 12.15 3.96 31.17
N ASN A 325 10.82 4.11 31.16
CA ASN A 325 9.98 3.81 32.32
C ASN A 325 10.20 2.38 32.81
N LYS A 326 10.12 1.40 31.89
CA LYS A 326 10.34 -0.01 32.21
C LYS A 326 11.75 -0.25 32.74
N TYR A 327 12.77 0.33 32.13
CA TYR A 327 14.16 0.20 32.57
C TYR A 327 14.41 0.83 33.95
N TYR A 328 13.92 2.04 34.20
CA TYR A 328 14.10 2.68 35.51
C TYR A 328 13.36 1.94 36.62
N ALA A 329 12.22 1.31 36.31
CA ALA A 329 11.54 0.43 37.25
C ALA A 329 12.39 -0.82 37.60
N THR A 330 13.11 -1.43 36.64
CA THR A 330 13.93 -2.63 36.92
C THR A 330 15.12 -2.31 37.83
N ILE A 331 15.75 -1.14 37.66
CA ILE A 331 16.85 -0.68 38.52
C ILE A 331 16.38 0.05 39.79
N LYS A 332 15.07 0.02 40.09
CA LYS A 332 14.43 0.61 41.28
C LYS A 332 14.64 2.13 41.40
N ASN A 333 14.79 2.84 40.29
CA ASN A 333 14.81 4.30 40.26
C ASN A 333 13.38 4.85 40.04
N GLY A 334 12.61 4.93 41.12
CA GLY A 334 11.21 5.36 41.07
C GLY A 334 11.01 6.79 40.56
N ILE A 335 11.92 7.71 40.86
CA ILE A 335 11.84 9.11 40.40
C ILE A 335 11.93 9.18 38.88
N ALA A 336 12.94 8.53 38.29
CA ALA A 336 13.11 8.52 36.84
C ALA A 336 12.02 7.71 36.12
N ALA A 337 11.54 6.62 36.74
CA ALA A 337 10.42 5.84 36.20
C ALA A 337 9.13 6.68 36.14
N ASN A 338 8.78 7.41 37.20
CA ASN A 338 7.60 8.27 37.23
C ASN A 338 7.69 9.41 36.20
N ALA A 339 8.85 10.06 36.08
CA ALA A 339 9.06 11.11 35.09
C ALA A 339 8.86 10.59 33.65
N ALA A 340 9.38 9.39 33.35
CA ALA A 340 9.16 8.75 32.05
C ALA A 340 7.68 8.38 31.82
N ALA A 341 6.96 7.94 32.85
CA ALA A 341 5.53 7.64 32.75
C ALA A 341 4.70 8.90 32.45
N ASP A 342 4.97 10.02 33.12
CA ASP A 342 4.30 11.30 32.86
C ASP A 342 4.55 11.77 31.42
N LYS A 343 5.77 11.55 30.91
CA LYS A 343 6.14 11.89 29.54
C LYS A 343 5.43 11.01 28.52
N VAL A 344 5.30 9.70 28.75
CA VAL A 344 4.48 8.81 27.90
C VAL A 344 3.04 9.33 27.81
N LYS A 345 2.43 9.68 28.95
CA LYS A 345 1.06 10.23 28.97
C LYS A 345 0.95 11.51 28.16
N SER A 346 1.89 12.44 28.34
CA SER A 346 1.91 13.70 27.59
C SER A 346 2.06 13.49 26.07
N LEU A 347 2.86 12.50 25.65
CA LEU A 347 3.08 12.20 24.24
C LEU A 347 1.88 11.48 23.62
N TYR A 348 1.20 10.63 24.38
CA TYR A 348 -0.07 10.03 23.98
C TYR A 348 -1.16 11.10 23.77
N ASP A 349 -1.29 12.04 24.71
CA ASP A 349 -2.23 13.17 24.57
C ASP A 349 -1.85 14.06 23.38
N LYS A 350 -0.55 14.22 23.10
CA LYS A 350 -0.04 15.00 21.97
C LYS A 350 -0.35 14.34 20.62
N ASP A 351 -0.32 13.01 20.55
CA ASP A 351 -0.69 12.26 19.36
C ASP A 351 -2.11 12.60 18.90
N GLN A 352 -3.07 12.53 19.82
CA GLN A 352 -4.46 12.91 19.56
C GLN A 352 -4.59 14.37 19.10
N GLN A 353 -3.81 15.29 19.68
CA GLN A 353 -3.82 16.69 19.27
C GLN A 353 -3.32 16.89 17.83
N ILE A 354 -2.33 16.11 17.39
CA ILE A 354 -1.81 16.16 16.01
C ILE A 354 -2.91 15.69 15.04
N SER A 355 -3.56 14.57 15.33
CA SER A 355 -4.67 14.04 14.53
C SER A 355 -5.87 15.01 14.49
N ASN A 356 -6.26 15.58 15.64
CA ASN A 356 -7.35 16.57 15.72
C ASN A 356 -7.04 17.83 14.91
N TYR A 357 -5.79 18.32 14.93
CA TYR A 357 -5.42 19.46 14.10
C TYR A 357 -5.59 19.13 12.61
N TYR A 358 -5.14 17.96 12.17
CA TYR A 358 -5.29 17.53 10.78
C TYR A 358 -6.76 17.41 10.36
N ASN A 359 -7.60 16.81 11.21
CA ASN A 359 -9.00 16.54 10.89
C ASN A 359 -9.89 17.78 10.99
N ASP A 360 -9.72 18.58 12.05
CA ASP A 360 -10.71 19.58 12.45
C ASP A 360 -10.27 21.02 12.17
N THR A 361 -8.96 21.27 12.03
CA THR A 361 -8.40 22.63 11.93
C THR A 361 -7.78 22.91 10.56
N LEU A 362 -6.94 21.99 10.07
CA LEU A 362 -6.21 22.12 8.83
C LEU A 362 -7.16 22.41 7.66
N ALA A 363 -6.85 23.43 6.86
CA ALA A 363 -7.69 23.85 5.73
C ALA A 363 -9.19 23.99 6.07
N ASN A 364 -9.51 24.47 7.28
CA ASN A 364 -10.88 24.58 7.81
C ASN A 364 -11.62 23.23 7.90
N GLY A 365 -10.92 22.17 8.31
CA GLY A 365 -11.50 20.84 8.50
C GLY A 365 -11.78 20.09 7.20
N LYS A 366 -11.14 20.49 6.09
CA LYS A 366 -11.34 19.88 4.76
C LYS A 366 -11.11 18.37 4.75
N TRP A 367 -10.20 17.89 5.59
CA TRP A 367 -9.77 16.49 5.65
C TRP A 367 -10.25 15.77 6.91
N SER A 368 -11.40 16.18 7.44
CA SER A 368 -12.04 15.51 8.58
C SER A 368 -12.10 13.99 8.37
N HIS A 369 -11.79 13.25 9.43
CA HIS A 369 -11.65 11.79 9.52
C HIS A 369 -10.44 11.15 8.84
N MET A 370 -9.59 11.92 8.14
CA MET A 370 -8.46 11.34 7.41
C MET A 370 -7.34 10.81 8.32
N MET A 371 -7.24 11.27 9.56
CA MET A 371 -6.26 10.81 10.55
C MET A 371 -6.90 10.10 11.76
N ASP A 372 -8.05 9.44 11.57
CA ASP A 372 -8.77 8.70 12.62
C ASP A 372 -8.23 7.27 12.84
N GLN A 373 -7.28 6.83 12.00
CA GLN A 373 -6.80 5.45 12.01
C GLN A 373 -6.09 5.11 13.33
N THR A 374 -6.59 4.07 14.02
CA THR A 374 -5.96 3.53 15.24
C THR A 374 -4.58 2.95 14.92
N HIS A 375 -3.55 3.43 15.61
CA HIS A 375 -2.15 3.06 15.35
C HIS A 375 -1.32 2.84 16.63
N ILE A 376 -1.89 3.06 17.81
CA ILE A 376 -1.30 2.75 19.13
C ILE A 376 -2.16 1.67 19.80
N GLY A 377 -1.55 0.55 20.19
CA GLY A 377 -2.23 -0.60 20.80
C GLY A 377 -1.91 -1.90 20.07
#